data_AF-A0A059LAH2-F1
#
_entry.id   AF-A0A059LAH2-F1
#
_cell.length_a   1.000
_cell.length_b   1.000
_cell.length_c   1.000
_cell.angle_alpha   90.00
_cell.angle_beta   90.00
_cell.angle_gamma   90.00
#
_symmetry.space_group_name_H-M   'P 1'
#
loop_
_entity.id
_entity.type
_entity.pdbx_description
1 polymer ?
#
loop_
_entity_poly.entity_id
_entity_poly.type
_entity_poly.pdbx_seq_one_letter_code
_entity_poly.pdbx_strand_id
1 'polypeptide(L)'
;MPSVYAPASAPGLVLGVGTVGAYLDVGGGAATCTYLSMDGGLSWKDVAEGAQIYETGSRGGVVVLAKQATDGPASEVLFSLDAGDCWHRVALPESILVDNVRTDPEGAGAVFAVVGSACARRDDQSGCTFSGGY
;
A
#
# COMPACT_ATOMS: atom_id res chain seq x y z
N MET A 1 -2.49 -11.36 -4.81
CA MET A 1 -1.20 -10.64 -4.81
C MET A 1 -1.28 -9.51 -5.83
N PRO A 2 -0.83 -8.30 -5.50
CA PRO A 2 -0.73 -7.19 -6.47
C PRO A 2 0.19 -7.59 -7.63
N SER A 3 -0.11 -7.13 -8.85
CA SER A 3 0.75 -7.34 -10.01
C SER A 3 2.02 -6.48 -9.91
N VAL A 4 3.12 -6.94 -10.50
CA VAL A 4 4.34 -6.13 -10.65
C VAL A 4 4.00 -4.83 -11.37
N TYR A 5 4.51 -3.72 -10.85
CA TYR A 5 4.26 -2.38 -11.33
C TYR A 5 5.53 -1.74 -11.86
N ALA A 6 5.48 -1.34 -13.12
CA ALA A 6 6.56 -0.69 -13.83
C ALA A 6 5.95 0.39 -14.77
N PRO A 7 5.81 1.64 -14.28
CA PRO A 7 5.13 2.69 -15.03
C PRO A 7 6.07 3.30 -16.07
N ALA A 8 5.56 3.57 -17.27
CA ALA A 8 6.35 4.17 -18.36
C ALA A 8 6.87 5.59 -18.00
N SER A 9 6.21 6.28 -17.06
CA SER A 9 6.60 7.60 -16.57
C SER A 9 7.83 7.58 -15.65
N ALA A 10 8.24 6.42 -15.13
CA ALA A 10 9.42 6.25 -14.27
C ALA A 10 10.30 5.07 -14.76
N PRO A 11 11.12 5.27 -15.79
CA PRO A 11 12.01 4.22 -16.30
C PRO A 11 12.96 3.68 -15.24
N GLY A 12 13.08 2.35 -15.15
CA GLY A 12 13.91 1.66 -14.17
C GLY A 12 13.19 1.35 -12.85
N LEU A 13 12.09 2.04 -12.54
CA LEU A 13 11.28 1.75 -11.37
C LEU A 13 10.49 0.46 -11.57
N VAL A 14 10.65 -0.49 -10.64
CA VAL A 14 9.85 -1.71 -10.56
C VAL A 14 9.44 -1.95 -9.11
N LEU A 15 8.15 -2.09 -8.85
CA LEU A 15 7.59 -2.45 -7.55
C LEU A 15 6.90 -3.80 -7.62
N GLY A 16 7.04 -4.61 -6.58
CA GLY A 16 6.39 -5.91 -6.53
C GLY A 16 6.33 -6.49 -5.12
N VAL A 17 5.34 -7.35 -4.90
CA VAL A 17 5.18 -8.10 -3.66
C VAL A 17 5.72 -9.52 -3.87
N GLY A 18 6.51 -10.02 -2.93
CA GLY A 18 7.11 -11.35 -3.05
C GLY A 18 7.73 -11.89 -1.77
N THR A 19 8.40 -13.02 -1.91
CA THR A 19 9.12 -13.72 -0.83
C THR A 19 10.56 -14.00 -1.26
N VAL A 20 11.51 -13.98 -0.33
CA VAL A 20 12.90 -14.40 -0.60
C VAL A 20 13.03 -15.90 -0.34
N GLY A 21 13.39 -16.66 -1.37
CA GLY A 21 13.57 -18.11 -1.28
C GLY A 21 13.85 -18.76 -2.63
N ALA A 22 13.98 -20.09 -2.63
CA ALA A 22 14.17 -20.86 -3.88
C ALA A 22 12.90 -20.91 -4.76
N TYR A 23 11.74 -20.64 -4.17
CA TYR A 23 10.44 -20.60 -4.83
C TYR A 23 9.55 -19.54 -4.16
N LEU A 24 8.51 -19.13 -4.87
CA LEU A 24 7.48 -18.26 -4.32
C LEU A 24 6.63 -19.04 -3.32
N ASP A 25 6.64 -18.63 -2.05
CA ASP A 25 5.82 -19.29 -1.03
C ASP A 25 4.41 -18.71 -1.02
N VAL A 26 3.53 -19.32 -1.82
CA VAL A 26 2.11 -18.99 -1.89
C VAL A 26 1.34 -19.50 -0.65
N GLY A 27 1.93 -20.43 0.11
CA GLY A 27 1.29 -21.08 1.26
C GLY A 27 1.36 -20.30 2.58
N GLY A 28 2.07 -19.16 2.60
CA GLY A 28 2.16 -18.29 3.77
C GLY A 28 3.14 -18.76 4.86
N GLY A 29 4.09 -19.63 4.53
CA GLY A 29 5.16 -20.03 5.45
C GLY A 29 6.32 -19.04 5.51
N ALA A 30 6.55 -18.28 4.44
CA ALA A 30 7.59 -17.27 4.32
C ALA A 30 7.03 -15.85 4.48
N ALA A 31 7.86 -14.95 5.02
CA ALA A 31 7.54 -13.53 5.12
C ALA A 31 7.36 -12.93 3.71
N THR A 32 6.21 -12.29 3.51
CA THR A 32 5.91 -11.53 2.29
C THR A 32 6.25 -10.08 2.53
N CYS A 33 7.04 -9.49 1.63
CA CYS A 33 7.40 -8.08 1.67
C CYS A 33 7.14 -7.43 0.30
N THR A 34 7.15 -6.10 0.29
CA THR A 34 7.12 -5.28 -0.91
C THR A 34 8.54 -4.83 -1.23
N TYR A 35 8.96 -5.04 -2.48
CA TYR A 35 10.29 -4.74 -2.96
C TYR A 35 10.25 -3.65 -4.04
N LEU A 36 11.28 -2.81 -4.04
CA LEU A 36 11.51 -1.76 -5.02
C LEU A 36 12.84 -1.99 -5.73
N SER A 37 12.83 -1.85 -7.05
CA SER A 37 14.01 -1.69 -7.89
C SER A 37 13.93 -0.35 -8.62
N MET A 38 15.10 0.26 -8.84
CA MET A 38 15.25 1.53 -9.56
C MET A 38 16.14 1.39 -10.80
N ASP A 39 16.65 0.19 -11.07
CA ASP A 39 17.54 -0.14 -12.18
C ASP A 39 16.95 -1.18 -13.12
N GLY A 40 15.62 -1.35 -13.12
CA GLY A 40 14.92 -2.29 -14.00
C GLY A 40 14.99 -3.75 -13.53
N GLY A 41 15.23 -3.97 -12.24
CA GLY A 41 15.21 -5.29 -11.60
C GLY A 41 16.58 -5.93 -11.43
N LEU A 42 17.69 -5.20 -11.62
CA LEU A 42 19.04 -5.70 -11.36
C LEU A 42 19.32 -5.75 -9.85
N SER A 43 18.92 -4.71 -9.12
CA SER A 43 18.98 -4.66 -7.66
C SER A 43 17.61 -4.39 -7.05
N TRP A 44 17.40 -4.91 -5.85
CA TRP A 44 16.13 -4.83 -5.13
C TRP A 44 16.37 -4.40 -3.69
N LYS A 45 15.47 -3.56 -3.18
CA LYS A 45 15.37 -3.14 -1.79
C LYS A 45 14.06 -3.66 -1.21
N ASP A 46 14.11 -4.22 -0.01
CA ASP A 46 12.89 -4.43 0.79
C ASP A 46 12.47 -3.06 1.35
N VAL A 47 11.25 -2.62 1.01
CA VAL A 47 10.76 -1.28 1.33
C VAL A 47 9.57 -1.27 2.28
N ALA A 48 8.87 -2.39 2.44
CA ALA A 48 7.76 -2.50 3.38
C ALA A 48 7.41 -3.96 3.67
N GLU A 49 7.08 -4.22 4.94
CA GLU A 49 6.51 -5.49 5.35
C GLU A 49 5.10 -5.69 4.77
N GLY A 50 4.77 -6.93 4.40
CA GLY A 50 3.46 -7.30 3.87
C GLY A 50 3.21 -6.80 2.45
N ALA A 51 1.96 -7.00 2.00
CA ALA A 51 1.55 -6.56 0.68
C ALA A 51 1.10 -5.09 0.74
N GLN A 52 1.74 -4.27 -0.09
CA GLN A 52 1.37 -2.86 -0.23
C GLN A 52 0.69 -2.62 -1.59
N ILE A 53 -0.22 -1.66 -1.60
CA ILE A 53 -0.67 -0.96 -2.80
C ILE A 53 0.30 0.18 -3.02
N TYR A 54 0.76 0.35 -4.26
CA TYR A 54 1.77 1.33 -4.63
C TYR A 54 1.34 2.18 -5.82
N GLU A 55 1.80 3.42 -5.82
CA GLU A 55 1.68 4.35 -6.95
C GLU A 55 2.93 5.24 -7.00
N THR A 56 3.30 5.73 -8.19
CA THR A 56 4.37 6.72 -8.34
C THR A 56 3.89 7.98 -9.04
N GLY A 57 4.44 9.12 -8.63
CA GLY A 57 4.21 10.43 -9.24
C GLY A 57 5.53 11.18 -9.44
N SER A 58 5.45 12.42 -9.93
CA SER A 58 6.60 13.26 -10.27
C SER A 58 7.64 12.52 -11.14
N ARG A 59 7.17 11.73 -12.12
CA ARG A 59 8.01 10.91 -13.02
C ARG A 59 8.97 9.95 -12.28
N GLY A 60 8.49 9.34 -11.20
CA GLY A 60 9.30 8.43 -10.38
C GLY A 60 10.00 9.09 -9.19
N GLY A 61 9.89 10.42 -9.04
CA GLY A 61 10.47 11.15 -7.92
C GLY A 61 9.74 10.92 -6.59
N VAL A 62 8.48 10.47 -6.63
CA VAL A 62 7.70 10.16 -5.43
C VAL A 62 7.10 8.77 -5.54
N VAL A 63 7.30 7.95 -4.53
CA VAL A 63 6.66 6.63 -4.40
C VAL A 63 5.78 6.65 -3.17
N VAL A 64 4.54 6.18 -3.30
CA VAL A 64 3.57 6.08 -2.22
C VAL A 64 3.19 4.62 -2.01
N LEU A 65 3.20 4.17 -0.76
CA LEU A 65 2.75 2.83 -0.35
C LEU A 65 1.60 2.95 0.65
N ALA A 66 0.60 2.11 0.49
CA ALA A 66 -0.50 1.97 1.44
C ALA A 66 -0.79 0.48 1.68
N LYS A 67 -1.06 0.12 2.93
CA LYS A 67 -1.33 -1.27 3.31
C LYS A 67 -2.52 -1.82 2.53
N GLN A 68 -2.35 -3.01 1.93
CA GLN A 68 -3.42 -3.64 1.18
C GLN A 68 -4.59 -4.04 2.10
N ALA A 69 -5.83 -3.86 1.64
CA ALA A 69 -7.03 -4.20 2.42
C ALA A 69 -7.10 -5.65 2.92
N THR A 70 -6.47 -6.61 2.23
CA THR A 70 -6.39 -8.01 2.67
C THR A 70 -5.62 -8.20 3.97
N ASP A 71 -4.72 -7.26 4.27
CA ASP A 71 -3.86 -7.27 5.46
C ASP A 71 -4.46 -6.38 6.58
N GLY A 72 -5.71 -5.93 6.39
CA GLY A 72 -6.45 -5.11 7.34
C GLY A 72 -6.41 -3.60 7.04
N PRO A 73 -7.02 -2.78 7.90
CA PRO A 73 -7.12 -1.35 7.65
C PRO A 73 -5.76 -0.63 7.83
N ALA A 74 -5.53 0.35 6.98
CA ALA A 74 -4.40 1.27 7.04
C ALA A 74 -4.80 2.49 7.87
N SER A 75 -4.02 2.80 8.90
CA SER A 75 -4.10 4.07 9.65
C SER A 75 -3.10 5.11 9.15
N GLU A 76 -2.19 4.70 8.26
CA GLU A 76 -1.13 5.54 7.72
C GLU A 76 -0.76 5.10 6.30
N VAL A 77 -0.14 6.03 5.58
CA VAL A 77 0.43 5.85 4.24
C VAL A 77 1.92 6.19 4.32
N LEU A 78 2.73 5.45 3.60
CA LEU A 78 4.17 5.68 3.50
C LEU A 78 4.47 6.40 2.18
N PHE A 79 5.45 7.30 2.20
CA PHE A 79 5.98 7.86 0.96
C PHE A 79 7.49 8.04 1.02
N SER A 80 8.14 7.95 -0.13
CA SER A 80 9.57 8.20 -0.32
C SER A 80 9.77 9.24 -1.42
N LEU A 81 10.78 10.08 -1.24
CA LEU A 81 11.20 11.14 -2.19
C LEU A 81 12.61 10.87 -2.76
N ASP A 82 13.23 9.77 -2.37
CA ASP A 82 14.63 9.46 -2.61
C ASP A 82 14.81 7.99 -3.04
N ALA A 83 13.97 7.56 -3.99
CA ALA A 83 14.10 6.25 -4.64
C ALA A 83 14.05 5.07 -3.63
N GLY A 84 13.25 5.22 -2.57
CA GLY A 84 13.01 4.22 -1.53
C GLY A 84 14.11 4.09 -0.49
N ASP A 85 15.05 5.04 -0.40
CA ASP A 85 16.09 5.04 0.64
C ASP A 85 15.53 5.49 2.00
N CYS A 86 14.71 6.54 2.02
CA CYS A 86 14.01 7.02 3.20
C CYS A 86 12.50 6.97 3.01
N TRP A 87 11.80 6.60 4.09
CA TRP A 87 10.34 6.50 4.12
C TRP A 87 9.76 7.39 5.20
N HIS A 88 8.77 8.18 4.82
CA HIS A 88 8.00 9.06 5.68
C HIS A 88 6.58 8.55 5.84
N ARG A 89 5.96 8.84 6.99
CA ARG A 89 4.61 8.37 7.31
C ARG A 89 3.64 9.53 7.38
N VAL A 90 2.45 9.34 6.83
CA VAL A 90 1.33 10.27 6.93
C VAL A 90 0.16 9.53 7.54
N ALA A 91 -0.31 10.00 8.70
CA ALA A 91 -1.49 9.44 9.34
C ALA A 91 -2.74 9.76 8.51
N LEU A 92 -3.57 8.74 8.30
CA LEU A 92 -4.91 8.93 7.76
C LEU A 92 -5.85 9.42 8.87
N PRO A 93 -6.85 10.26 8.54
CA PRO A 93 -7.80 10.77 9.54
C PRO A 93 -8.63 9.65 10.16
N GLU A 94 -8.82 8.56 9.43
CA GLU A 94 -9.50 7.35 9.86
C GLU A 94 -8.81 6.13 9.26
N SER A 95 -8.92 4.99 9.96
CA SER A 95 -8.37 3.73 9.46
C SER A 95 -9.28 3.15 8.38
N ILE A 96 -8.75 2.97 7.17
CA ILE A 96 -9.51 2.49 6.01
C ILE A 96 -8.93 1.21 5.42
N LEU A 97 -9.78 0.35 4.88
CA LEU A 97 -9.38 -0.72 3.98
C LEU A 97 -9.04 -0.08 2.63
N VAL A 98 -7.76 -0.02 2.30
CA VAL A 98 -7.30 0.64 1.07
C VAL A 98 -7.54 -0.27 -0.13
N ASP A 99 -8.31 0.25 -1.09
CA ASP A 99 -8.59 -0.42 -2.35
C ASP A 99 -7.58 -0.03 -3.44
N ASN A 100 -7.17 1.25 -3.45
CA ASN A 100 -6.21 1.75 -4.43
C ASN A 100 -5.55 3.07 -4.00
N VAL A 101 -4.36 3.36 -4.53
CA VAL A 101 -3.73 4.68 -4.51
C VAL A 101 -3.61 5.13 -5.96
N ARG A 102 -4.02 6.36 -6.27
CA ARG A 102 -3.97 6.89 -7.64
C ARG A 102 -3.33 8.25 -7.69
N THR A 103 -2.73 8.56 -8.83
CA THR A 103 -2.26 9.90 -9.16
C THR A 103 -2.82 10.37 -10.50
N ASP A 104 -2.41 11.56 -10.93
CA ASP A 104 -2.66 12.10 -12.26
C ASP A 104 -2.27 11.06 -13.33
N PRO A 105 -3.09 10.79 -14.36
CA PRO A 105 -2.80 9.73 -15.34
C PRO A 105 -1.44 9.87 -16.05
N GLU A 106 -0.91 11.09 -16.16
CA GLU A 106 0.42 11.34 -16.74
C GLU A 106 1.57 11.11 -15.73
N GLY A 107 1.27 10.91 -14.45
CA GLY A 107 2.25 10.70 -13.38
C GLY A 107 3.18 11.90 -13.17
N ALA A 108 2.80 13.09 -13.67
CA ALA A 108 3.62 14.29 -13.62
C ALA A 108 3.48 15.04 -12.28
N GLY A 109 2.30 14.95 -11.66
CA GLY A 109 2.00 15.59 -10.38
C GLY A 109 2.57 14.85 -9.16
N ALA A 110 2.50 15.52 -8.00
CA ALA A 110 2.80 14.95 -6.68
C ALA A 110 1.54 14.90 -5.80
N VAL A 111 0.37 14.81 -6.42
CA VAL A 111 -0.92 14.69 -5.73
C VAL A 111 -1.40 13.26 -5.86
N PHE A 112 -1.79 12.68 -4.73
CA PHE A 112 -2.21 11.29 -4.63
C PHE A 112 -3.57 11.21 -3.94
N ALA A 113 -4.44 10.36 -4.48
CA ALA A 113 -5.73 10.03 -3.91
C ALA A 113 -5.69 8.59 -3.38
N VAL A 114 -5.89 8.44 -2.08
CA VAL A 114 -6.03 7.12 -1.44
C VAL A 114 -7.51 6.79 -1.38
N VAL A 115 -7.90 5.70 -2.02
CA VAL A 115 -9.29 5.26 -2.15
C VAL A 115 -9.47 3.98 -1.35
N GLY A 116 -10.51 3.94 -0.53
CA GLY A 116 -10.80 2.81 0.32
C GLY A 116 -12.14 2.97 1.04
N SER A 117 -12.40 2.04 1.95
CA SER A 117 -13.62 2.04 2.77
C SER A 117 -13.29 1.98 4.26
N ALA A 118 -14.01 2.77 5.06
CA ALA A 118 -13.89 2.76 6.52
C ALA A 118 -15.01 1.91 7.14
N CYS A 119 -14.68 1.17 8.19
CA CYS A 119 -15.70 0.56 9.06
C CYS A 119 -16.29 1.64 9.97
N ALA A 120 -17.33 2.33 9.51
CA ALA A 120 -18.11 3.21 10.39
C ALA A 120 -18.98 2.35 11.31
N ARG A 121 -18.67 2.30 12.62
CA ARG A 121 -19.63 1.82 13.62
C ARG A 121 -20.79 2.82 13.62
N ARG A 122 -21.96 2.41 13.15
CA ARG A 122 -23.18 3.19 13.35
C ARG A 122 -23.55 3.10 14.83
N ASP A 123 -23.28 4.15 15.59
CA ASP A 123 -23.74 4.28 16.98
C ASP A 123 -25.24 4.64 17.09
N ASP A 124 -25.93 4.81 15.94
CA ASP A 124 -27.39 5.03 15.85
C ASP A 124 -28.18 3.71 15.87
N GLN A 125 -27.93 2.85 16.87
CA GLN A 125 -28.90 1.81 17.23
C GLN A 125 -29.60 2.21 18.53
N SER A 126 -30.43 3.26 18.44
CA SER A 126 -31.28 3.75 19.53
C SER A 126 -32.45 2.80 19.85
N GLY A 127 -32.18 1.50 20.01
CA GLY A 127 -33.22 0.48 20.21
C GLY A 127 -32.76 -0.87 20.75
N CYS A 128 -31.45 -1.12 20.88
CA CYS A 128 -30.96 -2.37 21.49
C CYS A 128 -30.99 -2.30 23.02
N THR A 129 -32.18 -2.48 23.61
CA THR A 129 -32.32 -2.73 25.04
C THR A 129 -32.56 -4.21 25.29
N PHE A 130 -31.64 -4.87 26.00
CA PHE A 130 -31.84 -6.24 26.48
C PHE A 130 -32.64 -6.21 27.79
N SER A 131 -33.91 -6.63 27.75
CA SER A 131 -34.70 -6.89 28.96
C SER A 131 -34.61 -8.37 29.33
N GLY A 132 -33.54 -8.75 30.02
CA GLY A 132 -33.38 -10.10 30.56
C GLY A 132 -34.47 -10.40 31.60
N GLY A 133 -35.19 -11.51 31.42
CA GLY A 133 -36.06 -12.09 32.45
C GLY A 133 -35.30 -13.16 33.24
N TYR A 134 -35.35 -13.04 34.57
CA TYR A 134 -35.01 -14.14 35.48
C TYR A 134 -36.20 -15.09 35.59
#